data_AF-A0A368RS19-F1
#
_entry.id   AF-A0A368RS19-F1
#
_cell.length_a   1.000
_cell.length_b   1.000
_cell.length_c   1.000
_cell.angle_alpha   90.00
_cell.angle_beta   90.00
_cell.angle_gamma   90.00
#
_symmetry.space_group_name_H-M   'P 1'
#
loop_
_entity.id
_entity.type
_entity.pdbx_description
1 polymer ?
#
loop_
_entity_poly.entity_id
_entity_poly.type
_entity_poly.pdbx_seq_one_letter_code
_entity_poly.pdbx_strand_id
1 'polypeptide(L)'
;MPDEPLSTDSTSNEYLINADELSTVQYINSTSQDKVLVDIGFYTATKKDLECLLNSEMFLNDSVMNAYIRILKAQPSINEREDGYAYLETTYNANMICGDTIASLRNKEEGNFHLYWH
;
A
#
# COMPACT_ATOMS: atom_id res chain seq x y z
N MET A 1 36.36 21.17 -1.31
CA MET A 1 35.05 21.64 -1.82
C MET A 1 34.31 22.20 -0.63
N PRO A 2 33.82 23.45 -0.66
CA PRO A 2 32.99 23.95 0.44
C PRO A 2 31.57 23.39 0.28
N ASP A 3 30.99 22.91 1.38
CA ASP A 3 29.60 22.46 1.43
C ASP A 3 28.69 23.67 1.23
N GLU A 4 27.93 23.65 0.14
CA GLU A 4 26.90 24.65 -0.16
C GLU A 4 25.73 24.45 0.81
N PRO A 5 25.24 25.50 1.51
CA PRO A 5 24.14 25.33 2.45
C PRO A 5 22.85 25.00 1.69
N LEU A 6 22.23 23.87 2.03
CA LEU A 6 20.94 23.44 1.52
C LEU A 6 19.90 24.54 1.77
N SER A 7 19.40 25.13 0.68
CA SER A 7 18.35 26.15 0.70
C SER A 7 17.12 25.62 1.44
N THR A 8 16.77 26.22 2.58
CA THR A 8 15.61 25.83 3.39
C THR A 8 14.32 26.52 2.96
N ASP A 9 14.28 27.16 1.80
CA ASP A 9 13.07 27.80 1.30
C ASP A 9 12.30 26.84 0.39
N SER A 10 11.51 25.97 1.02
CA SER A 10 10.46 25.20 0.37
C SER A 10 9.20 25.31 1.21
N THR A 11 8.61 26.50 1.23
CA THR A 11 7.17 26.62 1.52
C THR A 11 6.41 26.04 0.32
N SER A 12 6.45 24.72 0.17
CA SER A 12 5.67 24.01 -0.84
C SER A 12 4.22 23.96 -0.38
N ASN A 13 3.39 24.85 -0.95
CA ASN A 13 1.94 24.82 -0.80
C ASN A 13 1.30 23.55 -1.40
N GLU A 14 2.09 22.64 -1.98
CA GLU A 14 1.67 21.40 -2.62
C GLU A 14 1.09 20.37 -1.63
N TYR A 15 1.35 20.55 -0.33
CA TYR A 15 0.81 19.70 0.74
C TYR A 15 -0.38 20.31 1.48
N LEU A 16 -0.89 21.46 1.04
CA LEU A 16 -2.08 22.07 1.64
C LEU A 16 -3.34 21.47 1.02
N ILE A 17 -4.19 20.87 1.86
CA ILE A 17 -5.53 20.43 1.47
C ILE A 17 -6.30 21.63 0.88
N ASN A 18 -6.82 21.45 -0.34
CA ASN A 18 -7.72 22.39 -0.97
C ASN A 18 -9.18 22.16 -0.55
N ALA A 19 -10.08 23.06 -0.95
CA ALA A 19 -11.49 23.00 -0.53
C ALA A 19 -12.23 21.74 -1.02
N ASP A 20 -11.86 21.22 -2.20
CA ASP A 20 -12.49 20.03 -2.78
C ASP A 20 -12.00 18.75 -2.07
N GLU A 21 -10.71 18.70 -1.73
CA GLU A 21 -10.11 17.63 -0.93
C GLU A 21 -10.72 17.59 0.49
N LEU A 22 -10.89 18.76 1.11
CA LEU A 22 -11.55 18.85 2.42
C LEU A 22 -13.01 18.37 2.35
N SER A 23 -13.74 18.77 1.32
CA SER A 23 -15.14 18.35 1.10
C SER A 23 -15.22 16.84 0.89
N THR A 24 -14.24 16.26 0.20
CA THR A 24 -14.13 14.81 -0.01
C THR A 24 -13.92 14.07 1.32
N VAL A 25 -12.99 14.53 2.14
CA VAL A 25 -12.74 13.95 3.48
C VAL A 25 -13.98 14.05 4.36
N GLN A 26 -14.68 15.18 4.36
CA GLN A 26 -15.93 15.36 5.09
C GLN A 26 -17.03 14.42 4.62
N TYR A 27 -17.18 14.25 3.30
CA TYR A 27 -18.16 13.32 2.73
C TYR A 27 -17.88 11.87 3.15
N ILE A 28 -16.62 11.43 3.07
CA ILE A 28 -16.21 10.09 3.53
C ILE A 28 -16.55 9.91 5.01
N ASN A 29 -16.20 10.88 5.86
CA ASN A 29 -16.50 10.84 7.30
C ASN A 29 -17.99 10.78 7.63
N SER A 30 -18.83 11.48 6.87
CA SER A 30 -20.29 11.54 7.09
C SER A 30 -21.06 10.33 6.57
N THR A 31 -20.41 9.47 5.79
CA THR A 31 -21.04 8.34 5.11
C THR A 31 -21.16 7.10 6.02
N SER A 32 -22.18 6.27 5.80
CA SER A 32 -22.38 4.99 6.50
C SER A 32 -21.22 4.01 6.27
N GLN A 33 -20.86 3.26 7.32
CA GLN A 33 -19.72 2.32 7.32
C GLN A 33 -19.69 1.36 6.12
N ASP A 34 -20.83 0.77 5.76
CA ASP A 34 -20.90 -0.27 4.73
C ASP A 34 -21.02 0.28 3.30
N LYS A 35 -21.08 1.61 3.13
CA LYS A 35 -21.20 2.19 1.80
C LYS A 35 -19.87 2.07 1.05
N VAL A 36 -19.94 1.51 -0.15
CA VAL A 36 -18.82 1.46 -1.09
C VAL A 36 -18.50 2.88 -1.56
N LEU A 37 -17.24 3.29 -1.36
CA LEU A 37 -16.75 4.63 -1.71
C LEU A 37 -15.65 4.57 -2.78
N VAL A 38 -14.99 3.43 -2.93
CA VAL A 38 -14.07 3.15 -4.03
C VAL A 38 -14.55 1.89 -4.74
N ASP A 39 -14.72 1.99 -6.05
CA ASP A 39 -14.98 0.86 -6.94
C ASP A 39 -14.08 1.01 -8.16
N ILE A 40 -13.10 0.11 -8.28
CA ILE A 40 -12.17 0.04 -9.41
C ILE A 40 -12.24 -1.34 -10.10
N GLY A 41 -13.44 -1.92 -10.14
CA GLY A 41 -13.73 -3.20 -10.78
C GLY A 41 -13.55 -4.38 -9.83
N PHE A 42 -12.38 -5.03 -9.84
CA PHE A 42 -12.13 -6.20 -8.97
C PHE A 42 -11.87 -5.84 -7.50
N TYR A 43 -11.72 -4.56 -7.18
CA TYR A 43 -11.48 -4.07 -5.83
C TYR A 43 -12.51 -3.01 -5.48
N THR A 44 -13.15 -3.21 -4.34
CA THR A 44 -14.07 -2.27 -3.73
C THR A 44 -13.60 -1.97 -2.32
N ALA A 45 -13.72 -0.72 -1.88
CA ALA A 45 -13.49 -0.32 -0.49
C ALA A 45 -14.71 0.42 0.05
N THR A 46 -15.17 -0.02 1.21
CA THR A 46 -16.24 0.62 1.97
C THR A 46 -15.70 1.76 2.82
N LYS A 47 -16.57 2.62 3.36
CA LYS A 47 -16.16 3.64 4.35
C LYS A 47 -15.39 3.03 5.52
N LYS A 48 -15.81 1.84 5.99
CA LYS A 48 -15.11 1.08 7.03
C LYS A 48 -13.68 0.75 6.65
N ASP A 49 -13.45 0.30 5.41
CA ASP A 49 -12.11 0.03 4.92
C ASP A 49 -11.28 1.32 4.83
N LEU A 50 -11.88 2.45 4.48
CA LEU A 50 -11.17 3.73 4.38
C LEU A 50 -10.87 4.38 5.73
N GLU A 51 -11.38 3.87 6.86
CA GLU A 51 -11.13 4.48 8.19
C GLU A 51 -9.64 4.55 8.54
N CYS A 52 -8.83 3.61 8.06
CA CYS A 52 -7.38 3.64 8.29
C CYS A 52 -6.67 4.83 7.62
N LEU A 53 -7.31 5.49 6.65
CA LEU A 53 -6.80 6.72 6.03
C LEU A 53 -7.17 7.98 6.83
N LEU A 54 -8.18 7.88 7.71
CA LEU A 54 -8.72 8.99 8.49
C LEU A 54 -8.20 8.99 9.93
N ASN A 55 -7.62 7.89 10.39
CA ASN A 55 -7.06 7.72 11.72
C ASN A 55 -5.59 7.31 11.63
N SER A 56 -4.69 8.18 12.07
CA SER A 56 -3.24 7.97 12.06
C SER A 56 -2.76 6.81 12.94
N GLU A 57 -3.58 6.33 13.87
CA GLU A 57 -3.24 5.20 14.74
C GLU A 57 -3.55 3.83 14.10
N MET A 58 -4.24 3.82 12.96
CA MET A 58 -4.63 2.59 12.27
C MET A 58 -3.62 2.22 11.19
N PHE A 59 -3.32 0.93 11.08
CA PHE A 59 -2.57 0.41 9.95
C PHE A 59 -3.43 0.39 8.68
N LEU A 60 -2.78 0.62 7.53
CA LEU A 60 -3.42 0.46 6.22
C LEU A 60 -3.81 -1.01 6.02
N ASN A 61 -5.08 -1.25 5.71
CA ASN A 61 -5.58 -2.60 5.45
C ASN A 61 -5.39 -3.02 3.99
N ASP A 62 -5.61 -4.31 3.74
CA ASP A 62 -5.48 -4.92 2.42
C ASP A 62 -6.37 -4.28 1.36
N SER A 63 -7.61 -3.91 1.70
CA SER A 63 -8.55 -3.30 0.74
C SER A 63 -7.99 -1.99 0.19
N VAL A 64 -7.48 -1.13 1.08
CA VAL A 64 -6.89 0.17 0.72
C VAL A 64 -5.58 -0.01 -0.05
N MET A 65 -4.68 -0.88 0.43
CA MET A 65 -3.39 -1.10 -0.22
C MET A 65 -3.55 -1.70 -1.62
N ASN A 66 -4.44 -2.66 -1.80
CA ASN A 66 -4.68 -3.27 -3.11
C ASN A 66 -5.31 -2.28 -4.09
N ALA A 67 -6.25 -1.45 -3.63
CA ALA A 67 -6.82 -0.39 -4.45
C ALA A 67 -5.73 0.60 -4.92
N TYR A 68 -4.86 1.02 -4.00
CA TYR A 68 -3.76 1.93 -4.32
C TYR A 68 -2.77 1.32 -5.31
N ILE A 69 -2.33 0.07 -5.09
CA ILE A 69 -1.43 -0.65 -6.00
C ILE A 69 -2.05 -0.77 -7.40
N ARG A 70 -3.35 -1.01 -7.49
CA ARG A 70 -4.05 -1.08 -8.78
C ARG A 70 -4.08 0.26 -9.49
N ILE A 71 -4.33 1.35 -8.77
CA ILE A 71 -4.27 2.72 -9.33
C ILE A 71 -2.86 3.00 -9.85
N LEU A 72 -1.82 2.67 -9.09
CA LEU A 72 -0.43 2.81 -9.51
C LEU A 72 -0.14 2.03 -10.81
N LYS A 73 -0.55 0.77 -10.91
CA LYS A 73 -0.38 -0.04 -12.13
C LYS A 73 -1.07 0.55 -13.36
N ALA A 74 -2.16 1.29 -13.18
CA ALA A 74 -2.89 1.93 -14.27
C ALA A 74 -2.20 3.20 -14.77
N GLN A 75 -1.23 3.76 -14.03
CA GLN A 75 -0.46 4.92 -14.47
C GLN A 75 0.62 4.49 -15.47
N PRO A 76 0.62 5.02 -16.71
CA PRO A 76 1.60 4.65 -17.74
C PRO A 76 3.05 4.90 -17.30
N SER A 77 3.27 5.97 -16.52
CA SER A 77 4.58 6.40 -16.01
C SER A 77 5.26 5.42 -15.05
N ILE A 78 4.52 4.47 -14.48
CA ILE A 78 5.09 3.46 -13.58
C ILE A 78 5.70 2.28 -14.34
N ASN A 79 5.20 2.00 -15.54
CA ASN A 79 5.67 0.87 -16.36
C ASN A 79 6.88 1.25 -17.23
N GLU A 80 7.10 2.54 -17.49
CA GLU A 80 8.21 3.05 -18.29
C GLU A 80 9.11 3.93 -17.42
N ARG A 81 10.08 3.32 -16.74
CA ARG A 81 11.22 4.05 -16.18
C ARG A 81 12.44 3.86 -17.09
N GLU A 82 13.28 4.89 -17.21
CA GLU A 82 14.53 4.84 -17.99
C GLU A 82 15.48 3.72 -17.52
N ASP A 83 15.31 3.20 -16.29
CA ASP A 83 16.18 2.23 -15.63
C ASP A 83 15.54 0.84 -15.38
N GLY A 84 14.32 0.58 -15.87
CA GLY A 84 13.71 -0.76 -15.82
C GLY A 84 12.19 -0.80 -15.61
N TYR A 85 11.65 -2.01 -15.43
CA TYR A 85 10.22 -2.27 -15.21
C TYR A 85 9.90 -2.42 -13.72
N ALA A 86 8.89 -1.69 -13.22
CA ALA A 86 8.39 -1.87 -11.85
C ALA A 86 7.33 -2.98 -11.79
N TYR A 87 7.64 -4.09 -11.13
CA TYR A 87 6.64 -5.13 -10.83
C TYR A 87 6.00 -4.85 -9.46
N LEU A 88 4.73 -4.43 -9.48
CA LEU A 88 3.94 -4.26 -8.27
C LEU A 88 3.09 -5.51 -8.04
N GLU A 89 3.01 -6.02 -6.82
CA GLU A 89 2.20 -7.20 -6.47
C GLU A 89 1.15 -6.83 -5.43
N THR A 90 -0.05 -7.43 -5.53
CA THR A 90 -1.15 -7.21 -4.58
C THR A 90 -1.01 -8.13 -3.36
N THR A 91 -1.52 -7.72 -2.20
CA THR A 91 -1.41 -8.52 -0.95
C THR A 91 -2.09 -9.88 -1.07
N TYR A 92 -3.11 -9.99 -1.93
CA TYR A 92 -3.77 -11.26 -2.28
C TYR A 92 -2.81 -12.27 -2.94
N ASN A 93 -1.93 -11.80 -3.83
CA ASN A 93 -0.98 -12.65 -4.53
C ASN A 93 0.20 -13.03 -3.61
N ALA A 94 0.59 -12.14 -2.69
CA ALA A 94 1.62 -12.43 -1.71
C ALA A 94 1.24 -13.61 -0.81
N ASN A 95 -0.03 -13.73 -0.41
CA ASN A 95 -0.49 -14.89 0.36
C ASN A 95 -0.42 -16.20 -0.43
N MET A 96 -0.68 -16.17 -1.74
CA MET A 96 -0.56 -17.34 -2.61
C MET A 96 0.92 -17.76 -2.76
N ILE A 97 1.82 -16.81 -3.00
CA ILE A 97 3.27 -17.05 -3.10
C ILE A 97 3.84 -17.54 -1.76
N CYS A 98 3.41 -16.94 -0.65
CA CYS A 98 3.86 -17.30 0.69
C CYS A 98 3.30 -18.67 1.12
N GLY A 99 2.07 -19.03 0.73
CA GLY A 99 1.50 -20.36 0.98
C GLY A 99 2.34 -21.48 0.36
N ASP A 100 2.77 -21.32 -0.89
CA ASP A 100 3.64 -22.29 -1.57
C ASP A 100 5.08 -22.27 -1.03
N THR A 101 5.58 -21.10 -0.64
CA THR A 101 6.93 -20.93 -0.07
C THR A 101 7.03 -21.48 1.36
N ILE A 102 6.04 -21.25 2.22
CA ILE A 102 6.01 -21.79 3.58
C ILE A 102 5.83 -23.31 3.55
N ALA A 103 4.97 -23.84 2.67
CA ALA A 103 4.82 -25.29 2.51
C ALA A 103 6.12 -25.95 2.02
N SER A 104 6.84 -25.33 1.08
CA SER A 104 8.12 -25.84 0.58
C SER A 104 9.28 -25.68 1.56
N LEU A 105 9.30 -24.63 2.39
CA LEU A 105 10.28 -24.45 3.47
C LEU A 105 10.07 -25.44 4.61
N ARG A 106 8.81 -25.67 5.04
CA ARG A 106 8.48 -26.62 6.10
C ARG A 106 8.88 -28.06 5.75
N ASN A 107 8.69 -28.47 4.49
CA ASN A 107 9.13 -29.78 4.00
C ASN A 107 10.66 -29.91 3.89
N LYS A 108 11.41 -28.80 3.89
CA LYS A 108 12.88 -28.78 3.82
C LYS A 108 13.55 -28.84 5.18
N GLU A 109 12.89 -28.32 6.22
CA GLU A 109 13.43 -28.26 7.59
C GLU A 109 13.23 -29.56 8.41
N GLU A 110 12.22 -30.37 8.08
CA GLU A 110 11.96 -31.66 8.76
C GLU A 110 13.04 -32.74 8.48
N GLY A 111 13.97 -32.50 7.55
CA GLY A 111 15.01 -33.45 7.17
C GLY A 111 16.40 -33.26 7.80
N ASN A 112 16.67 -32.19 8.58
CA ASN A 112 18.06 -31.76 8.76
C ASN A 112 18.53 -31.35 10.17
N PHE A 113 17.88 -31.80 11.25
CA PHE A 113 18.38 -31.55 12.60
C PHE A 113 18.50 -32.83 13.44
N HIS A 114 19.57 -33.61 13.19
CA HIS A 114 20.14 -34.50 14.20
C HIS A 114 21.10 -33.70 15.09
N LEU A 115 20.62 -33.26 16.26
CA LEU A 115 21.46 -32.61 17.26
C LEU A 115 22.16 -33.69 18.11
N TYR A 116 23.45 -33.90 17.87
CA TYR A 116 24.33 -34.57 18.82
C TYR A 116 24.80 -33.56 19.87
N TRP A 117 24.55 -33.85 21.15
CA TRP A 117 25.05 -33.10 22.28
C TRP A 117 26.25 -33.86 22.90
N HIS A 118 27.36 -33.15 23.14
CA HIS A 118 28.44 -33.56 24.04
C HIS A 118 28.45 -32.66 25.27
#